data_AF-A0A653K1J2-F1
#
_entry.id   AF-A0A653K1J2-F1
#
_cell.length_a   1.000
_cell.length_b   1.000
_cell.length_c   1.000
_cell.angle_alpha   90.00
_cell.angle_beta   90.00
_cell.angle_gamma   90.00
#
_symmetry.space_group_name_H-M   'P 1'
#
loop_
_entity.id
_entity.type
_entity.pdbx_description
1 polymer ?
#
loop_
_entity_poly.entity_id
_entity_poly.type
_entity_poly.pdbx_seq_one_letter_code
_entity_poly.pdbx_strand_id
1 'polypeptide(L)'
;MMSPFLSNLCIGLFFLLLIPIRHYAKYQNFTLNVWQMVIAGGVLGYITGIVFSTGPLLLPIFNGFDLIKGGLLATEVAASFAIYLTKSLTFGVLGVLQPNILIAGVAIGTSLIIGNYIGKIFVLNMFNRAFNLMLDAMLLIAGCSMLFSIFYARI
;
A
#
# COMPACT_ATOMS: atom_id res chain seq x y z
N MET A 1 18.19 -3.74 15.24
CA MET A 1 17.85 -2.67 14.25
C MET A 1 18.42 -3.09 12.91
N MET A 2 17.60 -3.24 11.87
CA MET A 2 18.11 -3.48 10.51
C MET A 2 18.94 -2.28 10.07
N SER A 3 20.06 -2.53 9.37
CA SER A 3 20.87 -1.45 8.81
C SER A 3 20.01 -0.58 7.88
N PRO A 4 20.05 0.75 7.99
CA PRO A 4 19.26 1.66 7.14
C PRO A 4 19.52 1.42 5.64
N PHE A 5 20.74 0.97 5.30
CA PHE A 5 21.09 0.50 3.97
C PHE A 5 20.16 -0.60 3.47
N LEU A 6 19.97 -1.65 4.28
CA LEU A 6 19.22 -2.84 3.89
C LEU A 6 17.73 -2.52 3.74
N SER A 7 17.19 -1.69 4.64
CA SER A 7 15.80 -1.23 4.57
C SER A 7 15.52 -0.43 3.30
N ASN A 8 16.35 0.58 3.01
CA ASN A 8 16.19 1.44 1.84
C ASN A 8 16.36 0.67 0.53
N LEU A 9 17.32 -0.27 0.50
CA LEU A 9 17.53 -1.16 -0.65
C LEU A 9 16.29 -2.04 -0.90
N CYS A 10 15.80 -2.73 0.14
CA CYS A 10 14.65 -3.63 0.02
C CYS A 10 13.38 -2.89 -0.40
N ILE A 11 13.07 -1.75 0.22
CA ILE A 11 11.87 -0.96 -0.10
C ILE A 11 12.00 -0.33 -1.50
N GLY A 12 13.17 0.18 -1.85
CA GLY A 12 13.43 0.76 -3.17
C GLY A 12 13.26 -0.27 -4.29
N LEU A 13 13.87 -1.46 -4.14
CA LEU A 13 13.68 -2.56 -5.08
C LEU A 13 12.24 -3.04 -5.13
N PHE A 14 11.55 -3.12 -3.98
CA PHE A 14 10.14 -3.51 -3.92
C PHE A 14 9.26 -2.57 -4.75
N PHE A 15 9.41 -1.25 -4.60
CA PHE A 15 8.63 -0.29 -5.40
C PHE A 15 8.92 -0.36 -6.90
N LEU A 16 10.18 -0.61 -7.29
CA LEU A 16 10.51 -0.80 -8.70
C LEU A 16 9.94 -2.10 -9.27
N LEU A 17 9.98 -3.19 -8.51
CA LEU A 17 9.40 -4.48 -8.91
C LEU A 17 7.86 -4.45 -8.96
N LEU A 18 7.22 -3.60 -8.16
CA LEU A 18 5.77 -3.44 -8.22
C LEU A 18 5.27 -2.97 -9.59
N ILE A 19 6.06 -2.21 -10.34
CA ILE A 19 5.66 -1.70 -11.66
C ILE A 19 5.39 -2.84 -12.65
N PRO A 20 6.37 -3.73 -12.97
CA PRO A 20 6.12 -4.86 -13.87
C PRO A 20 5.12 -5.87 -13.30
N ILE A 21 5.14 -6.14 -11.98
CA ILE A 21 4.21 -7.07 -11.34
C ILE A 21 2.77 -6.60 -11.52
N ARG A 22 2.50 -5.31 -11.28
CA ARG A 22 1.18 -4.72 -11.44
C ARG A 22 0.69 -4.81 -12.89
N HIS A 23 1.54 -4.48 -13.86
CA HIS A 23 1.19 -4.59 -15.27
C HIS A 23 0.86 -6.04 -15.62
N TYR A 24 1.68 -6.99 -15.20
CA TYR A 24 1.42 -8.42 -15.41
C TYR A 24 0.11 -8.90 -14.77
N ALA A 25 -0.13 -8.52 -13.51
CA ALA A 25 -1.35 -8.87 -12.78
C ALA A 25 -2.61 -8.25 -13.39
N LYS A 26 -2.50 -7.11 -14.08
CA LYS A 26 -3.62 -6.49 -14.81
C LYS A 26 -4.01 -7.26 -16.08
N TYR A 27 -3.07 -7.94 -16.73
CA TYR A 27 -3.33 -8.71 -17.95
C TYR A 27 -3.87 -10.12 -17.67
N GLN A 28 -3.61 -10.64 -16.48
CA GLN A 28 -4.09 -11.95 -16.06
C GLN A 28 -5.46 -11.82 -15.39
N ASN A 29 -6.53 -12.27 -16.07
CA ASN A 29 -7.86 -12.44 -15.47
C ASN A 29 -7.85 -13.67 -14.56
N PHE A 30 -7.07 -13.63 -13.48
CA PHE A 30 -6.99 -14.72 -12.50
C PHE A 30 -8.34 -14.90 -11.83
N THR A 31 -8.89 -16.11 -11.79
CA THR A 31 -9.97 -16.47 -10.88
C THR A 31 -9.35 -17.16 -9.66
N LEU A 32 -9.64 -16.66 -8.47
CA LEU A 32 -9.11 -17.18 -7.21
C LEU A 32 -10.18 -17.95 -6.46
N ASN A 33 -9.80 -19.10 -5.90
CA ASN A 33 -10.63 -19.81 -4.92
C ASN A 33 -10.49 -19.18 -3.53
N VAL A 34 -11.48 -19.42 -2.64
CA VAL A 34 -11.52 -18.88 -1.27
C VAL A 34 -10.21 -19.12 -0.50
N TRP A 35 -9.64 -20.31 -0.60
CA TRP A 35 -8.37 -20.65 0.07
C TRP A 35 -7.17 -19.88 -0.48
N GLN A 36 -7.12 -19.67 -1.80
CA GLN A 36 -6.07 -18.86 -2.42
C GLN A 36 -6.23 -17.39 -2.01
N MET A 37 -7.45 -16.92 -1.81
CA MET A 37 -7.74 -15.57 -1.31
C MET A 37 -7.24 -15.38 0.12
N VAL A 38 -7.41 -16.38 1.01
CA VAL A 38 -6.89 -16.33 2.38
C VAL A 38 -5.35 -16.27 2.38
N ILE A 39 -4.70 -17.10 1.57
CA ILE A 39 -3.24 -17.11 1.45
C ILE A 39 -2.75 -15.79 0.88
N ALA A 40 -3.34 -15.32 -0.22
CA ALA A 40 -3.00 -14.05 -0.86
C ALA A 40 -3.20 -12.88 0.09
N GLY A 41 -4.33 -12.83 0.81
CA GLY A 41 -4.61 -11.81 1.83
C GLY A 41 -3.62 -11.85 3.00
N GLY A 42 -3.21 -13.04 3.46
CA GLY A 42 -2.21 -13.19 4.51
C GLY A 42 -0.82 -12.70 4.07
N VAL A 43 -0.38 -13.09 2.87
CA VAL A 43 0.89 -12.63 2.28
C VAL A 43 0.87 -11.12 2.05
N LEU A 44 -0.21 -10.60 1.47
CA LEU A 44 -0.36 -9.18 1.19
C LEU A 44 -0.41 -8.37 2.48
N GLY A 45 -1.17 -8.82 3.48
CA GLY A 45 -1.24 -8.19 4.80
C GLY A 45 0.11 -8.18 5.53
N TYR A 46 0.89 -9.27 5.42
CA TYR A 46 2.26 -9.30 5.93
C TYR A 46 3.16 -8.28 5.23
N ILE A 47 3.11 -8.21 3.90
CA ILE A 47 3.87 -7.23 3.12
C ILE A 47 3.45 -5.81 3.47
N THR A 48 2.15 -5.51 3.61
CA THR A 48 1.63 -4.20 4.06
C THR A 48 2.05 -3.85 5.49
N GLY A 49 2.22 -4.86 6.35
CA GLY A 49 2.76 -4.66 7.69
C GLY A 49 4.18 -4.08 7.67
N ILE A 50 5.01 -4.57 6.74
CA ILE A 50 6.41 -4.19 6.54
C ILE A 50 6.56 -2.92 5.70
N VAL A 51 5.84 -2.83 4.58
CA VAL A 51 5.96 -1.77 3.57
C VAL A 51 4.70 -0.92 3.54
N PHE A 52 4.87 0.39 3.37
CA PHE A 52 3.77 1.36 3.49
C PHE A 52 2.71 1.28 2.37
N SER A 53 3.04 0.73 1.18
CA SER A 53 2.15 0.77 0.02
C SER A 53 2.12 -0.55 -0.77
N THR A 54 0.97 -1.23 -0.74
CA THR A 54 0.64 -2.42 -1.55
C THR A 54 -0.64 -2.22 -2.37
N GLY A 55 -1.27 -1.04 -2.32
CA GLY A 55 -2.56 -0.73 -2.95
C GLY A 55 -2.69 -1.14 -4.41
N PRO A 56 -1.69 -0.91 -5.28
CA PRO A 56 -1.78 -1.33 -6.69
C PRO A 56 -1.88 -2.86 -6.91
N LEU A 57 -1.48 -3.68 -5.92
CA LEU A 57 -1.61 -5.14 -5.96
C LEU A 57 -2.94 -5.65 -5.39
N LEU A 58 -3.64 -4.86 -4.58
CA LEU A 58 -4.94 -5.26 -4.03
C LEU A 58 -5.97 -5.48 -5.14
N LEU A 59 -6.01 -4.57 -6.12
CA LEU A 59 -6.99 -4.58 -7.20
C LEU A 59 -7.04 -5.88 -8.01
N PRO A 60 -5.94 -6.43 -8.56
CA PRO A 60 -5.98 -7.69 -9.29
C PRO A 60 -6.35 -8.90 -8.41
N ILE A 61 -5.96 -8.91 -7.13
CA ILE A 61 -6.29 -10.00 -6.20
C ILE A 61 -7.80 -10.00 -5.88
N PHE A 62 -8.38 -8.84 -5.57
CA PHE A 62 -9.81 -8.72 -5.27
C PHE A 62 -10.69 -8.91 -6.52
N ASN A 63 -10.28 -8.37 -7.67
CA ASN A 63 -10.99 -8.62 -8.93
C ASN A 63 -11.00 -10.10 -9.28
N GLY A 64 -9.92 -10.84 -8.96
CA GLY A 64 -9.87 -12.26 -9.22
C GLY A 64 -10.78 -13.12 -8.34
N PHE A 65 -11.34 -12.55 -7.26
CA PHE A 65 -12.33 -13.19 -6.41
C PHE A 65 -13.76 -12.71 -6.74
N ASP A 66 -13.99 -12.19 -7.96
CA ASP A 66 -15.24 -11.61 -8.44
C ASP A 66 -15.76 -10.40 -7.62
N LEU A 67 -14.90 -9.76 -6.81
CA LEU A 67 -15.27 -8.50 -6.16
C LEU A 67 -15.13 -7.37 -7.15
N ILE A 68 -16.28 -6.84 -7.58
CA ILE A 68 -16.35 -5.73 -8.53
C ILE A 68 -16.87 -4.47 -7.83
N LYS A 69 -16.29 -3.32 -8.16
CA LYS A 69 -16.76 -1.97 -7.74
C LYS A 69 -16.93 -1.83 -6.22
N GLY A 70 -18.18 -1.73 -5.74
CA GLY A 70 -18.50 -1.44 -4.36
C GLY A 70 -18.09 -2.54 -3.38
N GLY A 71 -18.20 -3.81 -3.79
CA GLY A 71 -17.73 -4.93 -2.98
C GLY A 71 -16.23 -4.87 -2.75
N LEU A 72 -15.46 -4.62 -3.82
CA LEU A 72 -14.01 -4.47 -3.77
C LEU A 72 -13.59 -3.32 -2.85
N LEU A 73 -14.21 -2.15 -3.01
CA LEU A 73 -13.89 -0.97 -2.19
C LEU A 73 -14.22 -1.20 -0.71
N ALA A 74 -15.36 -1.82 -0.41
CA ALA A 74 -15.74 -2.12 0.96
C ALA A 74 -14.76 -3.11 1.62
N THR A 75 -14.35 -4.16 0.92
CA THR A 75 -13.39 -5.14 1.45
C THR A 75 -11.99 -4.58 1.56
N GLU A 76 -11.55 -3.72 0.65
CA GLU A 76 -10.26 -3.04 0.73
C GLU A 76 -10.20 -2.15 1.98
N VAL A 77 -11.26 -1.38 2.24
CA VAL A 77 -11.35 -0.54 3.44
C VAL A 77 -11.37 -1.40 4.70
N ALA A 78 -12.16 -2.48 4.73
CA ALA A 78 -12.22 -3.38 5.88
C ALA A 78 -10.87 -4.06 6.15
N ALA A 79 -10.20 -4.58 5.11
CA ALA A 79 -8.89 -5.22 5.22
C ALA A 79 -7.82 -4.23 5.68
N SER A 80 -7.76 -3.05 5.07
CA SER A 80 -6.79 -1.99 5.45
C SER A 80 -7.01 -1.53 6.89
N PHE A 81 -8.28 -1.34 7.29
CA PHE A 81 -8.64 -0.99 8.65
C PHE A 81 -8.18 -2.06 9.64
N ALA A 82 -8.42 -3.34 9.36
CA ALA A 82 -7.98 -4.44 10.22
C ALA A 82 -6.44 -4.48 10.37
N ILE A 83 -5.70 -4.29 9.27
CA ILE A 83 -4.22 -4.25 9.29
C ILE A 83 -3.73 -3.08 10.15
N TYR A 84 -4.24 -1.86 9.90
CA TYR A 84 -3.77 -0.68 10.62
C TYR A 84 -4.20 -0.67 12.09
N LEU A 85 -5.38 -1.19 12.41
CA LEU A 85 -5.84 -1.37 13.78
C LEU A 85 -4.92 -2.35 14.52
N THR A 86 -4.60 -3.50 13.91
CA THR A 86 -3.68 -4.49 14.49
C THR A 86 -2.30 -3.88 14.74
N LYS A 87 -1.80 -3.07 13.81
CA LYS A 87 -0.52 -2.36 13.94
C LYS A 87 -0.54 -1.36 15.10
N SER A 88 -1.60 -0.56 15.21
CA SER A 88 -1.80 0.39 16.30
C SER A 88 -1.83 -0.31 17.66
N LEU A 89 -2.63 -1.39 17.78
CA LEU A 89 -2.71 -2.18 19.02
C LEU A 89 -1.37 -2.80 19.40
N THR A 90 -0.64 -3.34 18.43
CA THR A 90 0.68 -3.95 18.67
C THR A 90 1.67 -2.91 19.20
N PHE A 91 1.70 -1.71 18.61
CA PHE A 91 2.53 -0.61 19.13
C PHE A 91 2.05 -0.09 20.49
N GLY A 92 0.76 -0.18 20.78
CA GLY A 92 0.20 0.06 22.11
C GLY A 92 0.75 -0.91 23.15
N VAL A 93 0.69 -2.21 22.88
CA VAL A 93 1.21 -3.26 23.77
C VAL A 93 2.72 -3.14 23.96
N LEU A 94 3.46 -2.75 22.93
CA LEU A 94 4.91 -2.52 22.99
C LEU A 94 5.29 -1.22 23.72
N GLY A 95 4.33 -0.45 24.24
CA GLY A 95 4.58 0.80 24.98
C GLY A 95 5.06 1.97 24.10
N VAL A 96 5.02 1.80 22.77
CA VAL A 96 5.44 2.82 21.79
C VAL A 96 4.33 3.87 21.58
N LEU A 97 3.07 3.49 21.77
CA LEU A 97 1.91 4.34 21.52
C LEU A 97 1.64 5.30 22.70
N GLN A 98 2.28 6.46 22.67
CA GLN A 98 2.07 7.54 23.64
C GLN A 98 0.82 8.39 23.29
N PRO A 99 0.20 9.07 24.27
CA PRO A 99 -0.98 9.91 24.03
C PRO A 99 -0.76 10.99 22.95
N ASN A 100 0.42 11.58 22.88
CA ASN A 100 0.76 12.57 21.85
C ASN A 100 0.72 11.97 20.43
N ILE A 101 1.11 10.70 20.28
CA ILE A 101 1.09 9.98 19.01
C ILE A 101 -0.36 9.69 18.59
N LEU A 102 -1.26 9.43 19.54
CA LEU A 102 -2.69 9.27 19.25
C LEU A 102 -3.32 10.56 18.73
N ILE A 103 -3.01 11.70 19.35
CA ILE A 103 -3.52 13.01 18.91
C ILE A 103 -2.98 13.34 17.50
N ALA A 104 -1.68 13.14 17.29
CA ALA A 104 -1.08 13.29 15.96
C ALA A 104 -1.72 12.33 14.95
N GLY A 105 -1.97 11.08 15.35
CA GLY A 105 -2.62 10.07 14.53
C GLY A 105 -4.03 10.45 14.11
N VAL A 106 -4.83 11.06 15.01
CA VAL A 106 -6.16 11.58 14.69
C VAL A 106 -6.06 12.74 13.71
N ALA A 107 -5.13 13.68 13.92
CA ALA A 107 -4.93 14.82 13.01
C ALA A 107 -4.47 14.37 11.61
N ILE A 108 -3.55 13.41 11.53
CA ILE A 108 -3.10 12.82 10.27
C ILE A 108 -4.25 12.04 9.62
N GLY A 109 -5.01 11.27 10.39
CA GLY A 109 -6.15 10.50 9.91
C GLY A 109 -7.25 11.37 9.30
N THR A 110 -7.63 12.47 9.97
CA THR A 110 -8.62 13.41 9.43
C THR A 110 -8.12 14.11 8.17
N SER A 111 -6.84 14.51 8.15
CA SER A 111 -6.21 15.07 6.96
C SER A 111 -6.22 14.10 5.78
N LEU A 112 -5.92 12.81 6.02
CA LEU A 112 -5.97 11.76 4.99
C LEU A 112 -7.39 11.54 4.45
N ILE A 113 -8.42 11.54 5.31
CA ILE A 113 -9.81 11.41 4.88
C ILE A 113 -10.19 12.57 3.95
N ILE A 114 -9.87 13.80 4.36
CA ILE A 114 -10.15 15.01 3.56
C ILE A 114 -9.37 14.96 2.23
N GLY A 115 -8.08 14.66 2.28
CA GLY A 115 -7.21 14.57 1.12
C GLY A 115 -7.67 13.50 0.13
N ASN A 116 -8.09 12.33 0.61
CA ASN A 116 -8.60 11.25 -0.23
C ASN A 116 -9.96 11.62 -0.85
N TYR A 117 -10.82 12.32 -0.11
CA TYR A 117 -12.09 12.81 -0.66
C TYR A 117 -11.88 13.80 -1.82
N ILE A 118 -10.95 14.76 -1.66
CA ILE A 118 -10.60 15.72 -2.71
C ILE A 118 -9.91 15.00 -3.88
N GLY A 119 -8.95 14.12 -3.59
CA GLY A 119 -8.22 13.34 -4.58
C GLY A 119 -9.14 12.46 -5.42
N LYS A 120 -10.16 11.86 -4.81
CA LYS A 120 -11.19 11.08 -5.51
C LYS A 120 -11.87 11.89 -6.62
N ILE A 121 -12.17 13.16 -6.39
CA ILE A 121 -12.81 14.03 -7.39
C ILE A 121 -11.88 14.19 -8.61
N PHE A 122 -10.58 14.36 -8.39
CA PHE A 122 -9.60 14.48 -9.48
C PHE A 122 -9.40 13.16 -10.23
N VAL A 123 -9.25 12.06 -9.49
CA VAL A 123 -8.98 10.72 -10.05
C VAL A 123 -10.16 10.21 -10.88
N LEU A 124 -11.41 10.45 -10.45
CA LEU A 124 -12.61 10.00 -11.18
C LEU A 124 -12.77 10.66 -12.56
N ASN A 125 -12.17 11.84 -12.77
CA ASN A 125 -12.20 12.53 -14.06
C ASN A 125 -11.00 12.19 -14.96
N MET A 126 -10.08 11.32 -14.49
CA MET A 126 -8.84 11.02 -15.19
C MET A 126 -9.01 9.84 -16.16
N PHE A 127 -8.38 9.95 -17.34
CA PHE A 127 -8.34 8.83 -18.27
C PHE A 127 -7.53 7.67 -17.69
N ASN A 128 -7.99 6.43 -17.89
CA ASN A 128 -7.34 5.22 -17.35
C ASN A 128 -5.83 5.17 -17.62
N ARG A 129 -5.38 5.57 -18.82
CA ARG A 129 -3.94 5.58 -19.16
C ARG A 129 -3.15 6.59 -18.31
N ALA A 130 -3.68 7.78 -18.09
CA ALA A 130 -3.03 8.82 -17.26
C ALA A 130 -2.95 8.39 -15.80
N PHE A 131 -4.00 7.77 -15.25
CA PHE A 131 -3.97 7.23 -13.88
C PHE A 131 -2.92 6.13 -13.72
N ASN A 132 -2.84 5.20 -14.67
CA ASN A 132 -1.84 4.14 -14.62
C ASN A 132 -0.41 4.72 -14.70
N LEU A 133 -0.16 5.66 -15.62
CA LEU A 133 1.13 6.35 -15.76
C LEU A 133 1.52 7.14 -14.51
N MET A 134 0.58 7.85 -13.88
CA MET A 134 0.85 8.58 -12.63
C MET A 134 1.27 7.63 -11.52
N LEU A 135 0.55 6.52 -11.34
CA LEU A 135 0.92 5.52 -10.33
C LEU A 135 2.29 4.90 -10.62
N ASP A 136 2.61 4.60 -11.88
CA ASP A 136 3.93 4.08 -12.26
C ASP A 136 5.04 5.11 -12.00
N ALA A 137 4.79 6.38 -12.33
CA ALA A 137 5.71 7.47 -12.05
C ALA A 137 5.94 7.65 -10.54
N MET A 138 4.88 7.59 -9.72
CA MET A 138 5.01 7.67 -8.27
C MET A 138 5.84 6.52 -7.69
N LEU A 139 5.59 5.28 -8.14
CA LEU A 139 6.38 4.12 -7.73
C LEU A 139 7.85 4.24 -8.15
N LEU A 140 8.10 4.71 -9.37
CA LEU A 140 9.46 4.90 -9.89
C LEU A 140 10.20 5.98 -9.09
N ILE A 141 9.57 7.14 -8.87
CA ILE A 141 10.15 8.23 -8.08
C ILE A 141 10.42 7.78 -6.64
N ALA A 142 9.47 7.09 -6.00
CA ALA A 142 9.64 6.60 -4.63
C ALA A 142 10.76 5.55 -4.54
N GLY A 143 10.80 4.60 -5.49
CA GLY A 143 11.84 3.57 -5.56
C GLY A 143 13.23 4.16 -5.80
N CYS A 144 13.37 5.07 -6.77
CA CYS A 144 14.62 5.77 -7.04
C CYS A 144 15.07 6.64 -5.87
N SER A 145 14.15 7.35 -5.19
CA SER A 145 14.47 8.16 -4.02
C SER A 145 15.02 7.32 -2.87
N MET A 146 14.40 6.17 -2.58
CA MET A 146 14.87 5.22 -1.58
C MET A 146 16.27 4.67 -1.92
N LEU A 147 16.50 4.29 -3.18
CA LEU A 147 17.83 3.83 -3.63
C LEU A 147 18.87 4.96 -3.59
N PHE A 148 18.49 6.19 -3.91
CA PHE A 148 19.39 7.34 -3.87
C PHE A 148 19.80 7.69 -2.44
N SER A 149 18.88 7.54 -1.47
CA SER A 149 19.14 7.75 -0.04
C SER A 149 20.29 6.86 0.49
N ILE A 150 20.52 5.68 -0.12
CA ILE A 150 21.63 4.80 0.21
C ILE A 150 23.00 5.47 0.00
N PHE A 151 23.13 6.25 -1.07
CA PHE A 151 24.38 6.94 -1.38
C PHE A 151 24.61 8.12 -0.43
N TYR A 152 23.54 8.83 -0.05
CA TYR A 152 23.62 9.95 0.88
C TYR A 152 23.92 9.51 2.32
N ALA A 153 23.44 8.33 2.72
CA ALA A 153 23.73 7.77 4.04
C ALA A 153 25.19 7.29 4.21
N ARG A 154 26.00 7.34 3.15
CA ARG A 154 27.41 6.91 3.14
C ARG A 154 28.40 8.09 3.21
N ILE A 155 27.92 9.33 3.07
CA ILE A 155 28.69 10.58 3.22
C ILE A 155 28.44 11.11 4.64
#